data_AF-A0A7D5N181-F1
#
_entry.id   AF-A0A7D5N181-F1
#
_cell.length_a   1.000
_cell.length_b   1.000
_cell.length_c   1.000
_cell.angle_alpha   90.00
_cell.angle_beta   90.00
_cell.angle_gamma   90.00
#
_symmetry.space_group_name_H-M   'P 1'
#
loop_
_entity.id
_entity.type
_entity.pdbx_description
1 polymer ?
#
loop_
_entity_poly.entity_id
_entity_poly.type
_entity_poly.pdbx_seq_one_letter_code
_entity_poly.pdbx_strand_id
1 'polypeptide(L)' 'MTIAQVAIALQQANPGAFTANNINGLKIGQKLRVPTLAAMHRMTPTEAQTMIDKQNLAWKNSSTKNSRTCQISDSY' A
#
# COMPACT_ATOMS: atom_id res chain seq x y z
N MET A 1 4.74 -19.71 -0.75
CA MET A 1 5.13 -18.30 -0.88
C MET A 1 4.26 -17.67 -1.96
N THR A 2 3.63 -16.52 -1.71
CA THR A 2 2.81 -15.80 -2.69
C THR A 2 3.30 -14.38 -2.90
N ILE A 3 2.92 -13.76 -4.02
CA ILE A 3 3.19 -12.34 -4.28
C ILE A 3 2.63 -11.47 -3.14
N ALA A 4 1.49 -11.86 -2.57
CA ALA A 4 0.90 -11.13 -1.45
C ALA A 4 1.81 -11.11 -0.22
N GLN A 5 2.40 -12.26 0.14
CA GLN A 5 3.36 -12.37 1.24
C GLN A 5 4.61 -11.51 0.97
N VAL A 6 5.14 -11.58 -0.25
CA VAL A 6 6.31 -10.78 -0.67
C VAL A 6 6.00 -9.28 -0.55
N ALA A 7 4.84 -8.84 -1.06
CA ALA A 7 4.45 -7.45 -1.08
C ALA A 7 4.29 -6.88 0.34
N ILE A 8 3.58 -7.57 1.24
CA ILE A 8 3.43 -7.13 2.62
C ILE A 8 4.77 -7.14 3.36
N ALA A 9 5.60 -8.18 3.18
CA ALA A 9 6.93 -8.21 3.79
C ALA A 9 7.82 -7.09 3.28
N LEU A 10 7.73 -6.72 2.01
CA LEU A 10 8.45 -5.60 1.42
C LEU A 10 8.00 -4.27 2.03
N GLN A 11 6.70 -4.10 2.26
CA GLN A 11 6.15 -2.93 2.95
C GLN A 11 6.64 -2.84 4.40
N GLN A 12 6.56 -3.94 5.15
CA GLN A 12 7.02 -4.01 6.54
C GLN A 12 8.52 -3.76 6.67
N ALA A 13 9.31 -4.22 5.70
CA ALA A 13 10.74 -3.94 5.65
C ALA A 13 11.05 -2.48 5.33
N ASN A 14 10.11 -1.73 4.72
CA ASN A 14 10.33 -0.38 4.22
C ASN A 14 9.17 0.58 4.55
N PRO A 15 8.78 0.77 5.83
CA PRO A 15 7.59 1.56 6.18
C PRO A 15 7.64 3.02 5.69
N GLY A 16 8.84 3.62 5.62
CA GLY A 16 9.02 4.99 5.12
C GLY A 16 8.87 5.16 3.59
N ALA A 17 8.96 4.05 2.84
CA ALA A 17 8.91 4.08 1.38
C ALA A 17 7.48 4.12 0.82
N PHE A 18 6.48 3.79 1.64
CA PHE A 18 5.07 3.74 1.24
C PHE A 18 4.28 4.88 1.91
N THR A 19 3.40 5.52 1.15
CA THR A 19 2.45 6.52 1.67
C THR A 19 1.20 5.84 2.22
N ALA A 20 0.57 6.47 3.21
CA ALA A 20 -0.70 6.04 3.79
C ALA A 20 -0.73 4.57 4.27
N ASN A 21 0.43 3.97 4.58
CA ASN A 21 0.57 2.55 4.91
C ASN A 21 -0.08 1.62 3.86
N ASN A 22 0.02 1.99 2.58
CA ASN A 22 -0.56 1.27 1.47
C ASN A 22 0.50 0.72 0.53
N ILE A 23 0.38 -0.54 0.10
CA ILE A 23 1.32 -1.18 -0.82
C ILE A 23 1.36 -0.46 -2.18
N ASN A 24 0.27 0.19 -2.58
CA ASN A 24 0.18 0.98 -3.80
C ASN A 24 0.78 2.38 -3.65
N GLY A 25 1.14 2.79 -2.42
CA GLY A 25 1.67 4.10 -2.10
C GLY A 25 3.19 4.23 -2.25
N LEU A 26 3.83 3.42 -3.09
CA LEU A 26 5.30 3.44 -3.22
C LEU A 26 5.79 4.80 -3.74
N LYS A 27 6.67 5.46 -2.96
CA LYS A 27 7.27 6.74 -3.34
C LYS A 27 8.37 6.55 -4.37
N ILE A 28 8.51 7.53 -5.26
CA ILE A 28 9.55 7.56 -6.29
C ILE A 28 10.93 7.77 -5.61
N GLY A 29 11.97 7.14 -6.18
CA GLY A 29 13.36 7.32 -5.76
C GLY A 29 13.74 6.63 -4.44
N GLN A 30 12.85 5.85 -3.84
CA GLN A 30 13.16 5.13 -2.61
C GLN A 30 14.05 3.92 -2.88
N LYS A 31 15.07 3.75 -2.03
CA LYS A 31 15.84 2.50 -1.97
C LYS A 31 15.10 1.52 -1.08
N LEU A 32 14.77 0.35 -1.62
CA LEU A 32 14.04 -0.69 -0.89
C LEU A 32 15.02 -1.74 -0.35
N ARG A 33 14.87 -2.08 0.92
CA ARG A 33 15.46 -3.27 1.54
C ARG A 33 14.63 -4.48 1.17
N VAL A 34 15.27 -5.48 0.57
CA VAL A 34 14.62 -6.75 0.26
C VAL A 34 14.45 -7.56 1.55
N PRO A 35 13.23 -8.01 1.90
CA PRO A 35 13.00 -8.83 3.08
C PRO A 35 13.61 -10.24 2.92
N THR A 36 13.92 -10.88 4.05
CA THR A 36 14.40 -12.28 4.04
C THR A 36 13.26 -13.27 3.75
N LEU A 37 13.59 -14.48 3.30
CA LEU A 37 12.62 -15.57 3.14
C LEU A 37 11.83 -15.82 4.42
N ALA A 38 12.51 -15.86 5.57
CA ALA A 38 11.87 -16.05 6.86
C ALA A 38 10.85 -14.94 7.17
N ALA A 39 11.16 -13.68 6.84
CA ALA A 39 10.23 -12.56 7.02
C ALA A 39 8.98 -12.70 6.15
N MET A 40 9.13 -13.16 4.90
CA MET A 40 8.00 -13.42 4.01
C MET A 40 7.13 -14.59 4.48
N HIS A 41 7.73 -15.58 5.16
CA HIS A 41 7.02 -16.73 5.72
C HIS A 41 6.36 -16.48 7.08
N ARG A 42 6.62 -15.34 7.74
CA ARG A 42 6.00 -15.02 9.05
C ARG A 42 4.49 -14.92 9.03
N MET A 43 3.92 -14.65 7.85
CA MET A 43 2.50 -14.47 7.66
C MET A 43 1.99 -15.55 6.70
N THR A 44 0.79 -16.07 6.92
CA THR A 44 0.18 -17.04 6.01
C THR A 44 -0.28 -16.37 4.70
N PRO A 45 -0.42 -17.12 3.60
CA PRO A 45 -0.94 -16.57 2.35
C PRO A 45 -2.32 -15.90 2.49
N THR A 46 -3.21 -16.48 3.30
CA THR A 46 -4.57 -15.97 3.54
C THR A 46 -4.56 -14.64 4.29
N GLU A 47 -3.73 -14.51 5.32
CA GLU A 47 -3.55 -13.25 6.05
C GLU A 47 -2.97 -12.17 5.14
N ALA A 48 -1.99 -12.53 4.31
CA ALA A 48 -1.38 -11.61 3.35
C ALA A 48 -2.41 -11.05 2.38
N GLN A 49 -3.24 -11.92 1.83
CA GLN A 49 -4.31 -11.52 0.90
C GLN A 49 -5.32 -10.62 1.59
N THR A 50 -5.74 -10.97 2.81
CA THR A 50 -6.66 -10.16 3.62
C THR A 50 -6.10 -8.76 3.88
N MET A 51 -4.79 -8.62 4.11
CA MET A 51 -4.15 -7.31 4.30
C MET A 51 -4.14 -6.50 2.99
N ILE A 52 -3.83 -7.13 1.86
CA ILE A 52 -3.87 -6.47 0.54
C ILE A 52 -5.28 -5.98 0.24
N ASP A 53 -6.30 -6.81 0.48
CA ASP A 53 -7.69 -6.44 0.21
C ASP A 53 -8.13 -5.25 1.07
N LYS A 54 -7.75 -5.23 2.35
CA LYS A 54 -7.97 -4.09 3.25
C LYS A 54 -7.28 -2.82 2.74
N GLN A 55 -6.02 -2.92 2.33
CA GLN A 55 -5.27 -1.79 1.79
C GLN A 55 -5.88 -1.28 0.48
N ASN A 56 -6.29 -2.18 -0.41
CA ASN A 56 -6.96 -1.83 -1.66
C ASN A 56 -8.30 -1.12 -1.42
N LEU A 57 -9.08 -1.57 -0.44
CA LEU A 57 -10.33 -0.91 -0.06
C LEU A 57 -10.07 0.51 0.49
N ALA A 58 -9.09 0.66 1.38
CA ALA A 58 -8.69 1.96 1.93
C ALA A 58 -8.21 2.93 0.82
N TRP A 59 -7.48 2.42 -0.17
CA TRP A 59 -7.05 3.20 -1.33
C TRP A 59 -8.23 3.70 -2.16
N LYS A 60 -9.16 2.80 -2.54
CA LYS A 60 -10.37 3.15 -3.30
C LYS A 60 -11.18 4.24 -2.62
N ASN A 61 -11.34 4.17 -1.30
CA ASN A 61 -12.07 5.18 -0.53
C ASN A 61 -11.34 6.54 -0.50
N SER A 62 -10.01 6.54 -0.56
CA SER A 62 -9.18 7.75 -0.55
C SER A 62 -9.15 8.43 -1.92
N SER A 63 -9.09 7.67 -3.02
CA SER A 63 -9.16 8.22 -4.38
C SER A 63 -10.49 8.93 -4.66
N THR A 64 -11.61 8.41 -4.13
CA THR A 64 -12.94 9.02 -4.31
C THR A 64 -13.13 10.29 -3.48
N LYS A 65 -12.31 10.50 -2.42
CA LYS A 65 -12.31 11.76 -1.67
C LYS A 65 -11.51 12.86 -2.35
N ASN A 66 -10.45 12.49 -3.07
CA ASN A 66 -9.58 13.46 -3.76
C ASN A 66 -10.19 14.02 -5.07
N SER A 67 -11.28 13.44 -5.58
CA SER A 67 -11.96 13.91 -6.79
C SER A 67 -13.07 14.95 -6.53
N ARG A 68 -13.25 15.44 -5.29
CA ARG A 68 -14.25 16.47 -4.96
C ARG A 68 -13.69 17.90 -4.80
N THR A 69 -12.42 18.15 -5.09
CA THR A 69 -11.78 19.47 -4.88
C THR A 69 -11.52 20.30 -6.14
N CYS A 70 -12.15 19.96 -7.26
CA CYS A 70 -12.38 20.94 -8.34
C CYS A 70 -13.85 21.34 -8.36
N GLN A 71 -14.35 21.93 -7.28
CA GLN A 71 -15.54 22.78 -7.40
C GLN A 71 -15.05 24.16 -7.84
N ILE A 72 -15.24 24.39 -9.12
CA ILE A 72 -15.11 25.66 -9.82
C ILE A 72 -15.79 26.75 -8.98
N SER A 73 -14.98 27.66 -8.45
CA SER A 73 -15.44 28.97 -7.98
C SER A 73 -15.67 29.86 -9.18
N ASP A 74 -16.77 29.65 -9.90
CA ASP A 74 -17.29 30.64 -10.84
C ASP A 74 -18.15 31.62 -10.03
N SER A 75 -17.50 32.71 -9.60
CA SER A 75 -18.19 33.92 -9.18
C SER A 75 -17.37 35.10 -9.67
N TYR A 76 -17.83 35.75 -10.74
CA TYR A 76 -18.17 37.17 -10.82
C TYR A 76 -18.68 37.50 -12.23
#